data_AF-A0A354U409-F1
#
_entry.id   AF-A0A354U409-F1
#
_cell.length_a   1.000
_cell.length_b   1.000
_cell.length_c   1.000
_cell.angle_alpha   90.00
_cell.angle_beta   90.00
_cell.angle_gamma   90.00
#
_symmetry.space_group_name_H-M   'P 1'
#
loop_
_entity.id
_entity.type
_entity.pdbx_description
1 polymer ?
#
loop_
_entity_poly.entity_id
_entity_poly.type
_entity_poly.pdbx_seq_one_letter_code
_entity_poly.pdbx_strand_id
1 'polypeptide(L)'
;MKKIMLGIAALMGMVGIATATEITWEGLCKNVLHPLRDNSGDLEVVAKVSDYVGTLEAKTDGQREMLIRAKVAVFAEANPEASAEDVFGYAKQCFEEAGFTAPVTGRMYPSAVMIYWRGTAWKAEMYKVLKGIPGVEKSGDMGGFAKSAGQYEEACEIFIGCRATWAYAEVVRMAAEKLGAEKAFGYAKRIMQGGSMRAVEAKAMMDVVYAKLLTADGVKPAEMKEFLQTANRKFTVCMPSDPTAWEPVVAGIRNALDAF
;
A
#
# COMPACT_ATOMS: atom_id res chain seq x y z
N MET A 1 5.89 -60.76 -47.74
CA MET A 1 4.62 -60.07 -47.45
C MET A 1 4.66 -59.52 -46.02
N LYS A 2 4.42 -58.21 -45.88
CA LYS A 2 3.82 -57.44 -44.74
C LYS A 2 4.44 -57.64 -43.34
N LYS A 3 5.17 -56.63 -42.81
CA LYS A 3 4.70 -55.53 -41.91
C LYS A 3 4.15 -56.07 -40.57
N ILE A 4 4.65 -55.64 -39.40
CA ILE A 4 4.12 -54.52 -38.56
C ILE A 4 5.14 -54.29 -37.41
N MET A 5 5.81 -53.12 -37.38
CA MET A 5 5.74 -52.00 -36.41
C MET A 5 6.05 -52.33 -34.93
N LEU A 6 7.12 -51.76 -34.33
CA LEU A 6 7.24 -50.42 -33.71
C LEU A 6 6.39 -50.28 -32.43
N GLY A 7 7.07 -50.24 -31.28
CA GLY A 7 6.49 -50.01 -29.96
C GLY A 7 7.48 -49.38 -28.99
N ILE A 8 8.12 -48.28 -29.39
CA ILE A 8 8.73 -47.33 -28.43
C ILE A 8 7.57 -46.49 -27.92
N ALA A 9 6.95 -46.92 -26.82
CA ALA A 9 5.97 -46.13 -26.10
C ALA A 9 6.70 -45.14 -25.20
N ALA A 10 6.88 -43.93 -25.73
CA ALA A 10 6.82 -42.64 -25.07
C ALA A 10 7.00 -42.62 -23.52
N LEU A 11 8.24 -42.47 -23.08
CA LEU A 11 8.60 -41.62 -21.95
C LEU A 11 8.44 -40.16 -22.40
N MET A 12 7.20 -39.73 -22.64
CA MET A 12 6.87 -38.30 -22.65
C MET A 12 6.43 -37.96 -21.25
N GLY A 13 7.31 -37.24 -20.54
CA GLY A 13 6.98 -36.65 -19.26
C GLY A 13 5.64 -35.94 -19.38
N MET A 14 4.73 -36.28 -18.47
CA MET A 14 3.60 -35.42 -18.16
C MET A 14 4.21 -34.12 -17.63
N VAL A 15 4.51 -33.18 -18.53
CA VAL A 15 4.46 -31.77 -18.20
C VAL A 15 3.00 -31.56 -17.82
N GLY A 16 2.71 -31.70 -16.53
CA GLY A 16 1.45 -31.23 -15.99
C GLY A 16 1.33 -29.80 -16.50
N ILE A 17 0.34 -29.56 -17.36
CA ILE A 17 -0.05 -28.21 -17.74
C ILE A 17 -0.56 -27.62 -16.44
N ALA A 18 0.35 -27.04 -15.66
CA ALA A 18 0.00 -26.24 -14.51
C ALA A 18 -0.90 -25.16 -15.08
N THR A 19 -2.21 -25.29 -14.87
CA THR A 19 -3.13 -24.21 -15.18
C THR A 19 -2.60 -23.00 -14.42
N ALA A 20 -2.11 -22.00 -15.15
CA ALA A 20 -1.51 -20.80 -14.58
C ALA A 20 -2.40 -20.33 -13.43
N THR A 21 -1.83 -20.33 -12.22
CA THR A 21 -2.58 -19.92 -11.03
C THR A 21 -2.97 -18.46 -11.23
N GLU A 22 -4.24 -18.14 -11.10
CA GLU A 22 -4.68 -16.75 -11.24
C GLU A 22 -3.92 -15.88 -10.23
N ILE A 23 -3.20 -14.88 -10.74
CA ILE A 23 -2.48 -13.94 -9.88
C ILE A 23 -3.52 -13.08 -9.17
N THR A 24 -3.66 -13.30 -7.86
CA THR A 24 -4.47 -12.49 -6.95
C THR A 24 -3.58 -11.85 -5.89
N TRP A 25 -4.01 -10.70 -5.36
CA TRP A 25 -3.29 -10.02 -4.29
C TRP A 25 -3.17 -10.90 -3.02
N GLU A 26 -4.24 -11.61 -2.67
CA GLU A 26 -4.24 -12.54 -1.53
C GLU A 26 -3.26 -13.69 -1.75
N GLY A 27 -3.24 -14.28 -2.96
CA GLY A 27 -2.30 -15.34 -3.33
C GLY A 27 -0.84 -14.88 -3.23
N LEU A 28 -0.53 -13.68 -3.74
CA LEU A 28 0.81 -13.10 -3.59
C LEU A 28 1.16 -12.80 -2.13
N CYS A 29 0.25 -12.27 -1.33
CA CYS A 29 0.52 -12.05 0.09
C CYS A 29 0.85 -13.38 0.80
N LYS A 30 0.03 -14.41 0.57
CA LYS A 30 0.18 -15.72 1.23
C LYS A 30 1.43 -16.48 0.79
N ASN A 31 1.75 -16.47 -0.50
CA ASN A 31 2.79 -17.35 -1.06
C ASN A 31 4.13 -16.63 -1.32
N VAL A 32 4.15 -15.29 -1.29
CA VAL A 32 5.35 -14.49 -1.59
C VAL A 32 5.64 -13.51 -0.46
N LEU A 33 4.79 -12.52 -0.25
CA LEU A 33 5.13 -11.37 0.60
C LEU A 33 5.21 -11.72 2.09
N HIS A 34 4.28 -12.51 2.62
CA HIS A 34 4.33 -12.94 4.03
C HIS A 34 5.50 -13.91 4.28
N PRO A 35 5.73 -14.95 3.46
CA PRO A 35 6.91 -15.81 3.65
C PRO A 35 8.23 -15.03 3.64
N LEU A 36 8.42 -14.10 2.70
CA LEU A 36 9.63 -13.26 2.65
C LEU A 36 9.75 -12.33 3.86
N ARG A 37 8.65 -11.72 4.31
CA ARG A 37 8.64 -10.88 5.52
C ARG A 37 9.00 -11.69 6.77
N ASP A 38 8.33 -12.81 6.96
CA ASP A 38 8.36 -13.58 8.21
C ASP A 38 9.68 -14.36 8.36
N ASN A 39 10.42 -14.56 7.26
CA ASN A 39 11.72 -15.24 7.21
C ASN A 39 12.79 -14.38 6.50
N SER A 40 12.76 -13.06 6.71
CA SER A 40 13.69 -12.14 6.05
C SER A 40 15.15 -12.54 6.33
N GLY A 41 15.96 -12.62 5.28
CA GLY A 41 17.34 -13.11 5.32
C GLY A 41 17.52 -14.64 5.18
N ASP A 42 16.45 -15.43 5.17
CA ASP A 42 16.51 -16.88 4.92
C ASP A 42 16.53 -17.18 3.41
N LEU A 43 17.72 -17.51 2.90
CA LEU A 43 17.92 -17.80 1.48
C LEU A 43 17.18 -19.06 0.98
N GLU A 44 16.88 -20.03 1.84
CA GLU A 44 16.10 -21.21 1.44
C GLU A 44 14.63 -20.83 1.19
N VAL A 45 14.08 -19.94 2.02
CA VAL A 45 12.74 -19.41 1.82
C VAL A 45 12.69 -18.54 0.56
N VAL A 46 13.70 -17.70 0.35
CA VAL A 46 13.81 -16.87 -0.87
C VAL A 46 13.84 -17.76 -2.12
N ALA A 47 14.61 -18.85 -2.13
CA ALA A 47 14.66 -19.78 -3.26
C ALA A 47 13.29 -20.40 -3.56
N LYS A 48 12.60 -20.93 -2.53
CA LYS A 48 11.25 -21.51 -2.69
C LYS A 48 10.23 -20.50 -3.22
N VAL A 49 10.28 -19.26 -2.73
CA VAL A 49 9.41 -18.19 -3.20
C VAL A 49 9.76 -17.78 -4.64
N SER A 50 11.05 -17.72 -4.98
CA SER A 50 11.52 -17.45 -6.33
C SER A 50 11.01 -18.49 -7.33
N ASP A 51 11.08 -19.77 -6.97
CA ASP A 51 10.55 -20.87 -7.80
C ASP A 51 9.05 -20.69 -8.03
N TYR A 52 8.27 -20.40 -6.98
CA TYR A 52 6.84 -20.12 -7.10
C TYR A 52 6.56 -18.93 -8.03
N VAL A 53 7.27 -17.81 -7.84
CA VAL A 53 7.14 -16.61 -8.69
C VAL A 53 7.46 -16.92 -10.15
N GLY A 54 8.43 -17.81 -10.41
CA GLY A 54 8.78 -18.27 -11.75
C GLY A 54 7.68 -19.07 -12.46
N THR A 55 6.69 -19.59 -11.73
CA THR A 55 5.54 -20.31 -12.31
C THR A 55 4.35 -19.40 -12.63
N LEU A 56 4.37 -18.13 -12.20
CA LEU A 56 3.25 -17.21 -12.35
C LEU A 56 3.24 -16.58 -13.75
N GLU A 57 2.05 -16.53 -14.35
CA GLU A 57 1.82 -15.91 -15.66
C GLU A 57 0.76 -14.80 -15.54
N ALA A 58 1.14 -13.58 -15.91
CA ALA A 58 0.27 -12.41 -15.85
C ALA A 58 -0.50 -12.22 -17.17
N LYS A 59 -1.83 -12.08 -17.09
CA LYS A 59 -2.71 -11.87 -18.25
C LYS A 59 -3.12 -10.41 -18.44
N THR A 60 -3.17 -9.65 -17.36
CA THR A 60 -3.58 -8.24 -17.35
C THR A 60 -2.46 -7.33 -16.85
N ASP A 61 -2.52 -6.04 -17.19
CA ASP A 61 -1.55 -5.05 -16.69
C ASP A 61 -1.53 -4.99 -15.15
N GLY A 62 -2.69 -5.13 -14.50
CA GLY A 62 -2.74 -5.22 -13.03
C GLY A 62 -2.00 -6.45 -12.48
N GLN A 63 -2.11 -7.60 -13.14
CA GLN A 63 -1.36 -8.80 -12.77
C GLN A 63 0.15 -8.66 -13.06
N ARG A 64 0.53 -7.90 -14.10
CA ARG A 64 1.93 -7.58 -14.39
C ARG A 64 2.53 -6.72 -13.27
N GLU A 65 1.85 -5.67 -12.82
CA GLU A 65 2.30 -4.85 -11.67
C GLU A 65 2.50 -5.70 -10.41
N MET A 66 1.55 -6.59 -10.14
CA MET A 66 1.59 -7.53 -9.03
C MET A 66 2.80 -8.49 -9.12
N LEU A 67 3.05 -9.07 -10.30
CA LEU A 67 4.17 -9.96 -10.53
C LEU A 67 5.53 -9.23 -10.42
N ILE A 68 5.61 -8.00 -10.92
CA ILE A 68 6.83 -7.17 -10.79
C ILE A 68 7.13 -6.92 -9.31
N ARG A 69 6.13 -6.55 -8.51
CA ARG A 69 6.32 -6.37 -7.06
C ARG A 69 6.86 -7.64 -6.38
N ALA A 70 6.35 -8.81 -6.78
CA ALA A 70 6.84 -10.09 -6.26
C ALA A 70 8.31 -10.35 -6.65
N LYS A 71 8.66 -10.16 -7.93
CA LYS A 71 10.03 -10.30 -8.43
C LYS A 71 11.00 -9.35 -7.72
N VAL A 72 10.63 -8.08 -7.55
CA VAL A 72 11.45 -7.08 -6.87
C VAL A 72 11.69 -7.43 -5.40
N ALA A 73 10.65 -7.92 -4.69
CA ALA A 73 10.80 -8.38 -3.31
C ALA A 73 11.74 -9.60 -3.21
N VAL A 74 11.61 -10.57 -4.11
CA VAL A 74 12.52 -11.73 -4.20
C VAL A 74 13.95 -11.27 -4.47
N PHE A 75 14.16 -10.38 -5.44
CA PHE A 75 15.48 -9.85 -5.77
C PHE A 75 16.14 -9.18 -4.57
N ALA A 76 15.41 -8.31 -3.87
CA ALA A 76 15.95 -7.60 -2.71
C ALA A 76 16.30 -8.55 -1.55
N GLU A 77 15.50 -9.58 -1.29
CA GLU A 77 15.79 -10.57 -0.24
C GLU A 77 16.91 -11.54 -0.64
N ALA A 78 17.02 -11.89 -1.92
CA ALA A 78 18.15 -12.67 -2.43
C ALA A 78 19.48 -11.89 -2.40
N ASN A 79 19.40 -10.56 -2.45
CA ASN A 79 20.54 -9.66 -2.48
C ASN A 79 20.44 -8.63 -1.35
N PRO A 80 20.66 -9.03 -0.08
CA PRO A 80 20.44 -8.15 1.07
C PRO A 80 21.32 -6.88 1.04
N GLU A 81 22.49 -6.95 0.40
CA GLU A 81 23.45 -5.85 0.22
C GLU A 81 23.11 -4.91 -0.95
N ALA A 82 22.08 -5.21 -1.75
CA ALA A 82 21.69 -4.37 -2.87
C ALA A 82 21.25 -2.98 -2.39
N SER A 83 21.77 -1.94 -3.06
CA SER A 83 21.36 -0.56 -2.81
C SER A 83 19.91 -0.30 -3.23
N ALA A 84 19.36 0.84 -2.84
CA ALA A 84 18.04 1.26 -3.31
C ALA A 84 18.03 1.43 -4.84
N GLU A 85 19.12 1.94 -5.40
CA GLU A 85 19.35 2.10 -6.83
C GLU A 85 19.38 0.76 -7.56
N ASP A 86 20.04 -0.27 -6.99
CA ASP A 86 20.08 -1.62 -7.57
C ASP A 86 18.68 -2.24 -7.63
N VAL A 87 17.94 -2.16 -6.51
CA VAL A 87 16.55 -2.66 -6.44
C VAL A 87 15.64 -1.91 -7.41
N PHE A 88 15.79 -0.59 -7.52
CA PHE A 88 15.03 0.21 -8.48
C PHE A 88 15.41 -0.09 -9.93
N GLY A 89 16.69 -0.30 -10.23
CA GLY A 89 17.19 -0.71 -11.53
C GLY A 89 16.57 -2.04 -11.97
N TYR A 90 16.53 -3.02 -11.07
CA TYR A 90 15.87 -4.30 -11.31
C TYR A 90 14.35 -4.13 -11.53
N ALA A 91 13.69 -3.25 -10.77
CA ALA A 91 12.27 -2.95 -10.98
C ALA A 91 12.02 -2.35 -12.38
N LYS A 92 12.87 -1.43 -12.84
CA LYS A 92 12.77 -0.86 -14.20
C LYS A 92 12.91 -1.92 -15.28
N GLN A 93 13.92 -2.79 -15.16
CA GLN A 93 14.09 -3.92 -16.08
C GLN A 93 12.83 -4.80 -16.13
N CYS A 94 12.27 -5.12 -14.97
CA CYS A 94 11.03 -5.91 -14.90
C CYS A 94 9.84 -5.21 -15.59
N PHE A 95 9.72 -3.88 -15.50
CA PHE A 95 8.70 -3.12 -16.22
C PHE A 95 8.91 -3.11 -17.73
N GLU A 96 10.17 -2.99 -18.19
CA GLU A 96 10.54 -3.00 -19.61
C GLU A 96 10.23 -4.36 -20.26
N GLU A 97 10.44 -5.47 -19.55
CA GLU A 97 10.23 -6.83 -20.05
C GLU A 97 8.77 -7.32 -19.95
N ALA A 98 7.92 -6.69 -19.13
CA ALA A 98 6.60 -7.21 -18.79
C ALA A 98 5.53 -7.09 -19.91
N GLY A 99 5.79 -6.30 -20.97
CA GLY A 99 4.87 -6.17 -22.10
C GLY A 99 3.52 -5.58 -21.73
N PHE A 100 3.52 -4.46 -21.01
CA PHE A 100 2.30 -3.73 -20.66
C PHE A 100 1.54 -3.24 -21.91
N THR A 101 0.21 -3.27 -21.84
CA THR A 101 -0.63 -2.71 -22.91
C THR A 101 -0.71 -1.19 -22.81
N ALA A 102 -0.83 -0.67 -21.58
CA ALA A 102 -0.76 0.77 -21.32
C ALA A 102 0.69 1.24 -21.08
N PRO A 103 1.02 2.51 -21.34
CA PRO A 103 2.33 3.04 -21.01
C PRO A 103 2.63 2.91 -19.51
N VAL A 104 3.83 2.44 -19.18
CA VAL A 104 4.34 2.47 -17.80
C VAL A 104 4.47 3.93 -17.36
N THR A 105 3.92 4.25 -16.19
CA THR A 105 3.93 5.61 -15.64
C THR A 105 4.64 5.65 -14.28
N GLY A 106 5.12 6.83 -13.88
CA GLY A 106 5.83 7.03 -12.62
C GLY A 106 5.09 6.49 -11.39
N ARG A 107 3.74 6.52 -11.40
CA ARG A 107 2.90 6.03 -10.29
C ARG A 107 3.14 4.55 -9.95
N MET A 108 3.62 3.75 -10.91
CA MET A 108 3.74 2.29 -10.76
C MET A 108 5.02 1.92 -9.99
N TYR A 109 6.06 2.75 -10.06
CA TYR A 109 7.35 2.44 -9.44
C TYR A 109 7.30 2.36 -7.91
N PRO A 110 6.69 3.31 -7.15
CA PRO A 110 6.70 3.25 -5.70
C PRO A 110 6.09 1.94 -5.16
N SER A 111 5.00 1.47 -5.75
CA SER A 111 4.35 0.23 -5.32
C SER A 111 5.16 -1.02 -5.67
N ALA A 112 5.87 -1.03 -6.79
CA ALA A 112 6.73 -2.13 -7.20
C ALA A 112 7.93 -2.31 -6.26
N VAL A 113 8.51 -1.21 -5.79
CA VAL A 113 9.68 -1.24 -4.89
C VAL A 113 9.30 -1.15 -3.41
N MET A 114 8.02 -1.07 -3.05
CA MET A 114 7.62 -1.00 -1.64
C MET A 114 7.72 -2.37 -0.95
N ILE A 115 8.83 -2.54 -0.22
CA ILE A 115 9.11 -3.69 0.66
C ILE A 115 8.86 -3.26 2.10
N TYR A 116 7.65 -3.54 2.62
CA TYR A 116 7.20 -2.95 3.89
C TYR A 116 8.05 -3.35 5.12
N TRP A 117 8.74 -4.50 5.08
CA TRP A 117 9.57 -4.97 6.19
C TRP A 117 11.01 -4.44 6.16
N ARG A 118 11.45 -3.80 5.07
CA ARG A 118 12.74 -3.10 5.06
C ARG A 118 12.67 -1.88 5.99
N GLY A 119 13.79 -1.63 6.66
CA GLY A 119 13.92 -0.58 7.66
C GLY A 119 13.75 0.83 7.09
N THR A 120 13.54 1.80 8.00
CA THR A 120 13.32 3.22 7.66
C THR A 120 14.47 3.81 6.83
N ALA A 121 15.73 3.46 7.14
CA ALA A 121 16.90 3.96 6.41
C ALA A 121 16.86 3.58 4.92
N TRP A 122 16.56 2.30 4.61
CA TRP A 122 16.43 1.84 3.23
C TRP A 122 15.30 2.56 2.49
N LYS A 123 14.15 2.74 3.13
CA LYS A 123 13.02 3.49 2.55
C LYS A 123 13.38 4.97 2.31
N ALA A 124 14.20 5.57 3.16
CA ALA A 124 14.68 6.94 2.98
C ALA A 124 15.65 7.07 1.79
N GLU A 125 16.49 6.07 1.52
CA GLU A 125 17.31 6.04 0.31
C GLU A 125 16.46 5.83 -0.95
N MET A 126 15.52 4.88 -0.92
CA MET A 126 14.59 4.66 -2.04
C MET A 126 13.76 5.91 -2.37
N TYR A 127 13.38 6.71 -1.36
CA TYR A 127 12.75 8.00 -1.59
C TYR A 127 13.59 8.94 -2.47
N LYS A 128 14.91 9.03 -2.23
CA LYS A 128 15.82 9.86 -3.03
C LYS A 128 15.88 9.40 -4.48
N VAL A 129 15.87 8.08 -4.69
CA VAL A 129 15.82 7.47 -6.03
C VAL A 129 14.53 7.84 -6.76
N LEU A 130 13.39 7.85 -6.06
CA LEU A 130 12.07 8.06 -6.66
C LEU A 130 11.69 9.54 -6.85
N LYS A 131 12.10 10.46 -5.96
CA LYS A 131 11.57 11.85 -5.88
C LYS A 131 11.63 12.63 -7.20
N GLY A 132 12.60 12.35 -8.07
CA GLY A 132 12.78 13.02 -9.35
C GLY A 132 11.92 12.49 -10.51
N ILE A 133 11.17 11.40 -10.31
CA ILE A 133 10.43 10.73 -11.38
C ILE A 133 9.02 11.33 -11.50
N PRO A 134 8.62 11.89 -12.65
CA PRO A 134 7.28 12.47 -12.80
C PRO A 134 6.16 11.45 -12.57
N GLY A 135 5.21 11.77 -11.70
CA GLY A 135 4.01 10.97 -11.45
C GLY A 135 4.10 10.02 -10.27
N VAL A 136 5.26 9.91 -9.59
CA VAL A 136 5.39 9.08 -8.37
C VAL A 136 4.50 9.58 -7.23
N GLU A 137 4.23 10.89 -7.17
CA GLU A 137 3.36 11.53 -6.19
C GLU A 137 1.90 11.06 -6.27
N LYS A 138 1.52 10.39 -7.37
CA LYS A 138 0.19 9.80 -7.55
C LYS A 138 0.06 8.42 -6.93
N SER A 139 1.12 7.87 -6.35
CA SER A 139 1.10 6.60 -5.61
C SER A 139 1.12 6.85 -4.10
N GLY A 140 0.21 6.20 -3.36
CA GLY A 140 0.20 6.26 -1.90
C GLY A 140 1.48 5.70 -1.27
N ASP A 141 2.14 4.72 -1.91
CA ASP A 141 3.41 4.18 -1.42
C ASP A 141 4.54 5.22 -1.43
N MET A 142 4.48 6.21 -2.33
CA MET A 142 5.42 7.34 -2.31
C MET A 142 5.31 8.18 -1.03
N GLY A 143 4.10 8.28 -0.45
CA GLY A 143 3.91 8.91 0.86
C GLY A 143 4.63 8.14 1.98
N GLY A 144 4.67 6.81 1.90
CA GLY A 144 5.42 5.96 2.84
C GLY A 144 6.94 6.16 2.74
N PHE A 145 7.46 6.33 1.52
CA PHE A 145 8.86 6.68 1.29
C PHE A 145 9.19 8.10 1.79
N ALA A 146 8.37 9.09 1.45
CA ALA A 146 8.53 10.48 1.92
C ALA A 146 8.55 10.56 3.46
N LYS A 147 7.62 9.85 4.12
CA LYS A 147 7.60 9.74 5.59
C LYS A 147 8.91 9.17 6.14
N SER A 148 9.41 8.09 5.53
CA SER A 148 10.65 7.44 5.98
C SER A 148 11.87 8.36 5.82
N ALA A 149 11.84 9.26 4.83
CA ALA A 149 12.84 10.30 4.61
C ALA A 149 12.62 11.58 5.45
N GLY A 150 11.69 11.57 6.42
CA GLY A 150 11.39 12.72 7.27
C GLY A 150 10.63 13.85 6.57
N GLN A 151 10.16 13.66 5.34
CA GLN A 151 9.39 14.63 4.57
C GLN A 151 7.91 14.55 4.94
N TYR A 152 7.58 14.83 6.20
CA TYR A 152 6.25 14.56 6.77
C TYR A 152 5.13 15.36 6.11
N GLU A 153 5.38 16.64 5.78
CA GLU A 153 4.39 17.48 5.09
C GLU A 153 4.12 16.96 3.67
N GLU A 154 5.16 16.62 2.92
CA GLU A 154 5.04 16.01 1.59
C GLU A 154 4.30 14.67 1.65
N ALA A 155 4.60 13.83 2.64
CA ALA A 155 3.90 12.57 2.86
C ALA A 155 2.39 12.79 3.11
N CYS A 156 2.02 13.75 3.96
CA CYS A 156 0.60 14.13 4.18
C CYS A 156 -0.08 14.54 2.86
N GLU A 157 0.58 15.40 2.07
CA GLU A 157 0.02 15.87 0.79
C GLU A 157 -0.16 14.72 -0.21
N ILE A 158 0.81 13.81 -0.31
CA ILE A 158 0.71 12.64 -1.18
C ILE A 158 -0.46 11.76 -0.75
N PHE A 159 -0.54 11.37 0.53
CA PHE A 159 -1.61 10.48 1.01
C PHE A 159 -3.00 11.07 0.79
N ILE A 160 -3.19 12.37 1.01
CA ILE A 160 -4.47 13.05 0.76
C ILE A 160 -4.73 13.16 -0.74
N GLY A 161 -3.73 13.56 -1.53
CA GLY A 161 -3.86 13.77 -2.98
C GLY A 161 -4.23 12.51 -3.75
N CYS A 162 -3.64 11.37 -3.38
CA CYS A 162 -3.96 10.07 -3.98
C CYS A 162 -5.17 9.37 -3.33
N ARG A 163 -5.76 9.97 -2.29
CA ARG A 163 -6.86 9.40 -1.50
C ARG A 163 -6.51 8.03 -0.89
N ALA A 164 -5.31 7.89 -0.35
CA ALA A 164 -4.89 6.70 0.39
C ALA A 164 -5.62 6.61 1.74
N THR A 165 -6.87 6.16 1.71
CA THR A 165 -7.76 6.12 2.89
C THR A 165 -7.20 5.32 4.05
N TRP A 166 -6.42 4.28 3.76
CA TRP A 166 -5.70 3.46 4.74
C TRP A 166 -4.66 4.26 5.55
N ALA A 167 -4.19 5.42 5.04
CA ALA A 167 -3.20 6.27 5.68
C ALA A 167 -3.81 7.45 6.45
N TYR A 168 -5.12 7.72 6.38
CA TYR A 168 -5.68 8.97 6.92
C TYR A 168 -5.51 9.15 8.44
N ALA A 169 -5.66 8.08 9.22
CA ALA A 169 -5.36 8.13 10.66
C ALA A 169 -3.88 8.43 10.93
N GLU A 170 -3.00 7.88 10.09
CA GLU A 170 -1.55 8.10 10.16
C GLU A 170 -1.17 9.52 9.77
N VAL A 171 -1.80 10.09 8.73
CA VAL A 171 -1.63 11.49 8.31
C VAL A 171 -1.90 12.43 9.48
N VAL A 172 -3.06 12.29 10.13
CA VAL A 172 -3.44 13.15 11.26
C VAL A 172 -2.47 12.96 12.43
N ARG A 173 -2.11 11.71 12.75
CA ARG A 173 -1.18 11.39 13.86
C ARG A 173 0.21 11.96 13.61
N MET A 174 0.76 11.68 12.43
CA MET A 174 2.09 12.13 12.02
C MET A 174 2.16 13.66 12.00
N ALA A 175 1.13 14.33 11.44
CA ALA A 175 1.08 15.78 11.47
C ALA A 175 1.02 16.32 12.91
N ALA A 176 0.22 15.72 13.79
CA ALA A 176 0.14 16.15 15.19
C ALA A 176 1.50 16.01 15.90
N GLU A 177 2.23 14.94 15.64
CA GLU A 177 3.51 14.62 16.27
C GLU A 177 4.70 15.39 15.69
N LYS A 178 4.65 15.78 14.41
CA LYS A 178 5.81 16.32 13.68
C LYS A 178 5.62 17.73 13.15
N LEU A 179 4.37 18.16 12.92
CA LEU A 179 4.03 19.42 12.25
C LEU A 179 3.18 20.35 13.13
N GLY A 180 2.67 19.85 14.27
CA GLY A 180 1.84 20.60 15.21
C GLY A 180 0.33 20.39 15.00
N ALA A 181 -0.44 20.69 16.05
CA ALA A 181 -1.88 20.43 16.10
C ALA A 181 -2.68 21.22 15.06
N GLU A 182 -2.30 22.46 14.77
CA GLU A 182 -2.97 23.30 13.76
C GLU A 182 -2.91 22.68 12.36
N LYS A 183 -1.71 22.27 11.91
CA LYS A 183 -1.52 21.58 10.62
C LYS A 183 -2.27 20.24 10.61
N ALA A 184 -2.18 19.47 11.68
CA ALA A 184 -2.90 18.19 11.81
C ALA A 184 -4.42 18.35 11.68
N PHE A 185 -4.98 19.37 12.31
CA PHE A 185 -6.40 19.68 12.21
C PHE A 185 -6.78 20.19 10.82
N GLY A 186 -5.93 20.99 10.18
CA GLY A 186 -6.06 21.36 8.77
C GLY A 186 -6.16 20.14 7.84
N TYR A 187 -5.31 19.13 8.05
CA TYR A 187 -5.37 17.87 7.30
C TYR A 187 -6.62 17.05 7.60
N ALA A 188 -7.03 16.95 8.86
CA ALA A 188 -8.28 16.28 9.24
C ALA A 188 -9.49 16.91 8.52
N LYS A 189 -9.56 18.25 8.47
CA LYS A 189 -10.60 18.99 7.72
C LYS A 189 -10.59 18.63 6.23
N ARG A 190 -9.43 18.63 5.58
CA ARG A 190 -9.28 18.26 4.16
C ARG A 190 -9.69 16.82 3.87
N ILE A 191 -9.29 15.88 4.73
CA ILE A 191 -9.68 14.47 4.62
C ILE A 191 -11.20 14.35 4.72
N MET A 192 -11.83 15.05 5.67
CA MET A 192 -13.28 15.02 5.86
C MET A 192 -14.06 15.61 4.68
N GLN A 193 -13.50 16.59 3.97
CA GLN A 193 -14.04 17.14 2.72
C GLN A 193 -13.87 16.19 1.52
N GLY A 194 -12.98 15.19 1.62
CA GLY A 194 -12.71 14.20 0.58
C GLY A 194 -13.84 13.18 0.35
N GLY A 195 -13.53 12.16 -0.47
CA GLY A 195 -14.48 11.14 -0.93
C GLY A 195 -15.02 10.19 0.16
N SER A 196 -15.56 9.05 -0.29
CA SER A 196 -16.04 7.98 0.59
C SER A 196 -14.89 7.38 1.41
N MET A 197 -15.22 6.95 2.63
CA MET A 197 -14.30 6.32 3.58
C MET A 197 -15.02 5.12 4.18
N ARG A 198 -14.31 4.02 4.45
CA ARG A 198 -14.89 2.87 5.16
C ARG A 198 -15.02 3.21 6.65
N ALA A 199 -15.99 2.61 7.33
CA ALA A 199 -16.23 2.87 8.75
C ALA A 199 -14.97 2.65 9.61
N VAL A 200 -14.19 1.59 9.33
CA VAL A 200 -12.93 1.30 10.04
C VAL A 200 -11.89 2.40 9.89
N GLU A 201 -11.78 3.01 8.70
CA GLU A 201 -10.84 4.10 8.43
C GLU A 201 -11.31 5.39 9.09
N ALA A 202 -12.63 5.67 9.04
CA ALA A 202 -13.24 6.81 9.69
C ALA A 202 -13.07 6.73 11.20
N LYS A 203 -13.31 5.55 11.78
CA LYS A 203 -13.07 5.29 13.20
C LYS A 203 -11.61 5.56 13.57
N ALA A 204 -10.67 4.95 12.85
CA ALA A 204 -9.25 5.11 13.16
C ALA A 204 -8.79 6.57 13.08
N MET A 205 -9.30 7.34 12.11
CA MET A 205 -8.99 8.77 12.00
C MET A 205 -9.61 9.56 13.16
N MET A 206 -10.89 9.34 13.47
CA MET A 206 -11.58 10.03 14.56
C MET A 206 -10.97 9.73 15.92
N ASP A 207 -10.55 8.48 16.18
CA ASP A 207 -9.83 8.10 17.40
C ASP A 207 -8.56 8.94 17.58
N VAL A 208 -7.82 9.22 16.50
CA VAL A 208 -6.65 10.12 16.55
C VAL A 208 -7.06 11.57 16.80
N VAL A 209 -8.13 12.06 16.16
CA VAL A 209 -8.66 13.41 16.42
C VAL A 209 -9.02 13.58 17.89
N TYR A 210 -9.74 12.63 18.49
CA TYR A 210 -10.09 12.69 19.91
C TYR A 210 -8.86 12.68 20.81
N ALA A 211 -7.91 11.77 20.53
CA ALA A 211 -6.75 11.58 21.39
C ALA A 211 -5.70 12.70 21.27
N LYS A 212 -5.60 13.37 20.11
CA LYS A 212 -4.49 14.30 19.81
C LYS A 212 -4.93 15.74 19.57
N LEU A 213 -6.17 15.99 19.17
CA LEU A 213 -6.60 17.31 18.68
C LEU A 213 -7.76 17.92 19.45
N LEU A 214 -8.58 17.12 20.14
CA LEU A 214 -9.82 17.58 20.78
C LEU A 214 -9.63 18.78 21.72
N THR A 215 -8.54 18.77 22.49
CA THR A 215 -8.18 19.80 23.47
C THR A 215 -6.77 20.34 23.24
N ALA A 216 -6.23 20.20 22.03
CA ALA A 216 -4.86 20.58 21.74
C ALA A 216 -4.70 22.10 21.59
N ASP A 217 -3.65 22.64 22.20
CA ASP A 217 -3.23 24.03 21.96
C ASP A 217 -2.94 24.22 20.47
N GLY A 218 -3.62 25.17 19.84
CA GLY A 218 -3.59 25.41 18.39
C GLY A 218 -4.86 24.99 17.63
N VAL A 219 -5.78 24.28 18.29
CA VAL A 219 -7.12 24.00 17.74
C VAL A 219 -8.17 24.80 18.51
N LYS A 220 -8.88 25.69 17.82
CA LYS A 220 -9.94 26.49 18.46
C LYS A 220 -11.16 25.60 18.78
N PRO A 221 -11.72 25.66 20.00
CA PRO A 221 -12.90 24.86 20.37
C PRO A 221 -14.09 25.00 19.41
N ALA A 222 -14.35 26.23 18.93
CA ALA A 222 -15.42 26.48 17.98
C ALA A 222 -15.21 25.75 16.64
N GLU A 223 -13.97 25.74 16.11
CA GLU A 223 -13.67 25.03 14.87
C GLU A 223 -13.73 23.51 15.05
N MET A 224 -13.29 22.99 16.19
CA MET A 224 -13.42 21.56 16.51
C MET A 224 -14.89 21.14 16.60
N LYS A 225 -15.73 21.95 17.28
CA LYS A 225 -17.18 21.70 17.35
C LYS A 225 -17.82 21.65 15.96
N GLU A 226 -17.49 22.61 15.09
CA GLU A 226 -17.99 22.64 13.71
C GLU A 226 -17.51 21.42 12.89
N PHE A 227 -16.24 21.03 13.06
CA PHE A 227 -15.67 19.83 12.43
C PHE A 227 -16.44 18.58 12.86
N LEU A 228 -16.69 18.39 14.15
CA LEU A 228 -17.42 17.25 14.69
C LEU A 228 -18.89 17.25 14.23
N GLN A 229 -19.57 18.39 14.20
CA GLN A 229 -20.93 18.50 13.66
C GLN A 229 -20.99 18.10 12.18
N THR A 230 -19.98 18.48 11.40
CA THR A 230 -19.86 18.09 9.99
C THR A 230 -19.58 16.60 9.83
N ALA A 231 -18.69 16.04 10.65
CA ALA A 231 -18.41 14.61 10.68
C ALA A 231 -19.66 13.79 11.06
N ASN A 232 -20.39 14.22 12.10
CA ASN A 232 -21.63 13.56 12.53
C ASN A 232 -22.65 13.51 11.39
N ARG A 233 -22.88 14.64 10.70
CA ARG A 233 -23.77 14.69 9.53
C ARG A 233 -23.32 13.74 8.44
N LYS A 234 -22.04 13.78 8.06
CA LYS A 234 -21.48 12.94 6.99
C LYS A 234 -21.64 11.45 7.28
N PHE A 235 -21.27 10.99 8.47
CA PHE A 235 -21.27 9.56 8.79
C PHE A 235 -22.63 9.02 9.25
N THR A 236 -23.52 9.87 9.78
CA THR A 236 -24.92 9.49 10.06
C THR A 236 -25.62 9.01 8.77
N VAL A 237 -25.33 9.65 7.62
CA VAL A 237 -25.87 9.22 6.31
C VAL A 237 -25.37 7.84 5.88
N CYS A 238 -24.23 7.38 6.41
CA CYS A 238 -23.70 6.06 6.10
C CYS A 238 -24.33 4.93 6.94
N MET A 239 -24.96 5.25 8.08
CA MET A 239 -25.53 4.24 8.99
C MET A 239 -26.51 3.26 8.32
N PRO A 240 -27.43 3.66 7.43
CA PRO A 240 -28.37 2.72 6.82
C PRO A 240 -27.70 1.61 5.99
N SER A 241 -26.47 1.84 5.50
CA SER A 241 -25.74 0.87 4.68
C SER A 241 -25.09 -0.24 5.50
N ASP A 242 -24.62 0.08 6.71
CA ASP A 242 -23.99 -0.86 7.64
C ASP A 242 -24.04 -0.28 9.07
N PRO A 243 -25.17 -0.45 9.78
CA PRO A 243 -25.36 0.16 11.09
C PRO A 243 -24.28 -0.29 12.09
N THR A 244 -23.95 -1.58 12.09
CA THR A 244 -22.97 -2.18 13.01
C THR A 244 -21.59 -1.55 12.88
N ALA A 245 -21.14 -1.25 11.65
CA ALA A 245 -19.84 -0.64 11.44
C ALA A 245 -19.84 0.87 11.73
N TRP A 246 -20.92 1.58 11.41
CA TRP A 246 -20.99 3.05 11.49
C TRP A 246 -21.44 3.61 12.84
N GLU A 247 -22.25 2.86 13.60
CA GLU A 247 -22.75 3.30 14.90
C GLU A 247 -21.61 3.67 15.89
N PRO A 248 -20.53 2.88 16.04
CA PRO A 248 -19.42 3.25 16.91
C PRO A 248 -18.74 4.56 16.51
N VAL A 249 -18.66 4.87 15.21
CA VAL A 249 -18.08 6.11 14.70
C VAL A 249 -18.97 7.29 15.07
N VAL A 250 -20.27 7.19 14.78
CA VAL A 250 -21.24 8.26 15.03
C VAL A 250 -21.43 8.50 16.52
N ALA A 251 -21.51 7.46 17.34
CA ALA A 251 -21.62 7.55 18.79
C ALA A 251 -20.41 8.27 19.40
N GLY A 252 -19.19 7.94 18.98
CA GLY A 252 -17.98 8.63 19.42
C GLY A 252 -18.01 10.14 19.11
N ILE A 253 -18.52 10.52 17.94
CA ILE A 253 -18.65 11.94 17.56
C ILE A 253 -19.68 12.65 18.42
N ARG A 254 -20.84 12.03 18.67
CA ARG A 254 -21.91 12.62 19.49
C ARG A 254 -21.45 12.81 20.93
N ASN A 255 -20.79 11.80 21.50
CA ASN A 255 -20.22 11.90 22.86
C ASN A 255 -19.20 13.04 22.96
N ALA A 256 -18.35 13.22 21.95
CA ALA A 256 -17.41 14.34 21.92
C ALA A 256 -18.13 15.69 21.78
N LEU A 257 -19.19 15.77 20.98
CA LEU A 257 -20.01 16.98 20.82
C LEU A 257 -20.75 17.37 22.10
N ASP A 258 -21.26 16.39 22.85
CA ASP A 258 -21.98 16.63 24.12
C ASP A 258 -21.06 17.21 25.20
N ALA A 259 -19.74 17.05 25.04
CA ALA A 259 -18.73 17.64 25.92
C ALA A 259 -18.35 19.10 25.58
N PHE A 260 -18.88 19.69 24.49
CA PHE A 260 -18.63 21.09 24.05
C PHE A 260 -19.80 22.04 24.28
#